data_AF-A0A2X3C4E8-F1
#
_entry.id   AF-A0A2X3C4E8-F1
#
_cell.length_a   1.000
_cell.length_b   1.000
_cell.length_c   1.000
_cell.angle_alpha   90.00
_cell.angle_beta   90.00
_cell.angle_gamma   90.00
#
_symmetry.space_group_name_H-M   'P 1'
#
loop_
_entity.id
_entity.type
_entity.pdbx_description
1 polymer ?
#
loop_
_entity_poly.entity_id
_entity_poly.type
_entity_poly.pdbx_seq_one_letter_code
_entity_poly.pdbx_strand_id
1 'polypeptide(L)'
;MIKNAFAYVTRKSLKSVIILLVVLAMSSLSLISLSIKDATNRASEETFGNITSSFSMEINRQVNPGTPRGGGNVKGEDIKKISENKNIYSYVKRINSVADLIDHDIVETKETLANQSPERSKNFKRTVMLTGVNESSKENKFVSGAYKLIEGKHLENQDKNKVLMHKDLAKKNNLKVGDKIKIKSNLFDADNEKGANETVEVEIKGLFDGHNNGVVSVPQELYENTLITDINTAAKVYGNTEDTAAYQDATFFVKGDKNLEHVIKDIGKLDINWREYNLIKSSSNYPALQQSISGIYSIANKLFAGSLIFAGVVVSLLLFLWINARKKEIAVLLSLGISKLTIFGQFLIELIFISIPAFIGSYFLASYTGDKLGNNILNRVTGDIAKKIAKQSLSSQLGGGAEVDGFNKTLTSLDINILPKSMVYVILFMSLVLIISLIISSYSILKKNPKELLIDND
;
A
#
# COMPACT_ATOMS: atom_id res chain seq x y z
N MET A 1 41.77 27.50 17.18
CA MET A 1 40.48 27.41 16.45
C MET A 1 39.37 26.84 17.32
N ILE A 2 39.45 25.59 17.81
CA ILE A 2 38.39 24.94 18.61
C ILE A 2 38.01 25.73 19.87
N LYS A 3 38.98 26.14 20.69
CA LYS A 3 38.73 26.96 21.89
C LYS A 3 38.03 28.29 21.58
N ASN A 4 38.42 28.94 20.47
CA ASN A 4 37.85 30.22 20.04
C ASN A 4 36.41 30.05 19.55
N ALA A 5 36.14 28.98 18.80
CA ALA A 5 34.80 28.63 18.34
C ALA A 5 33.86 28.35 19.53
N PHE A 6 34.31 27.53 20.49
CA PHE A 6 33.54 27.24 21.70
C PHE A 6 33.25 28.51 22.51
N ALA A 7 34.27 29.33 22.79
CA ALA A 7 34.11 30.60 23.49
C ALA A 7 33.16 31.57 22.75
N TYR A 8 33.15 31.52 21.42
CA TYR A 8 32.23 32.35 20.64
C TYR A 8 30.78 31.88 20.76
N VAL A 9 30.54 30.57 20.61
CA VAL A 9 29.20 29.96 20.74
C VAL A 9 28.60 30.28 22.12
N THR A 10 29.38 30.20 23.20
CA THR A 10 28.89 30.52 24.54
C THR A 10 28.67 32.02 24.76
N ARG A 11 29.55 32.88 24.24
CA ARG A 11 29.44 34.35 24.40
C ARG A 11 28.29 34.96 23.60
N LYS A 12 27.91 34.35 22.48
CA LYS A 12 26.79 34.81 21.62
C LYS A 12 25.61 33.84 21.67
N SER A 13 25.19 33.51 22.89
CA SER A 13 24.14 32.52 23.18
C SER A 13 22.85 32.70 22.38
N LEU A 14 22.30 33.91 22.29
CA LEU A 14 21.07 34.16 21.51
C LEU A 14 21.20 33.73 20.05
N LYS A 15 22.34 34.04 19.42
CA LYS A 15 22.62 33.65 18.04
C LYS A 15 22.70 32.13 17.97
N SER A 16 23.57 31.52 18.76
CA SER A 16 23.75 30.07 18.76
C SER A 16 22.46 29.30 19.00
N VAL A 17 21.58 29.78 19.89
CA VAL A 17 20.25 29.20 20.14
C VAL A 17 19.34 29.33 18.92
N ILE A 18 19.33 30.46 18.21
CA ILE A 18 18.50 30.62 17.01
C ILE A 18 18.91 29.62 15.91
N ILE A 19 20.21 29.50 15.58
CA ILE A 19 20.64 28.48 14.60
C ILE A 19 20.37 27.08 15.12
N LEU A 20 20.59 26.81 16.41
CA LEU A 20 20.28 25.51 17.00
C LEU A 20 18.82 25.15 16.76
N LEU A 21 17.88 26.05 17.07
CA LEU A 21 16.45 25.81 16.90
C LEU A 21 16.06 25.61 15.44
N VAL A 22 16.63 26.38 14.51
CA VAL A 22 16.38 26.21 13.07
C VAL A 22 16.87 24.84 12.59
N VAL A 23 18.12 24.48 12.93
CA VAL A 23 18.70 23.18 12.54
C VAL A 23 17.94 22.03 13.19
N LEU A 24 17.56 22.16 14.46
CA LEU A 24 16.78 21.17 15.21
C LEU A 24 15.41 20.98 14.55
N ALA A 25 14.68 22.05 14.27
CA ALA A 25 13.36 21.97 13.65
C ALA A 25 13.42 21.34 12.26
N MET A 26 14.36 21.77 11.41
CA MET A 26 14.47 21.25 10.05
C MET A 26 14.98 19.81 10.01
N SER A 27 15.92 19.45 10.88
CA SER A 27 16.38 18.07 11.02
C SER A 27 15.25 17.17 11.53
N SER A 28 14.41 17.67 12.45
CA SER A 28 13.24 16.92 12.94
C SER A 28 12.24 16.67 11.81
N LEU A 29 11.90 17.70 11.03
CA LEU A 29 11.01 17.55 9.87
C LEU A 29 11.57 16.58 8.82
N SER A 30 12.88 16.68 8.54
CA SER A 30 13.58 15.75 7.67
C SER A 30 13.51 14.30 8.19
N LEU A 31 13.77 14.08 9.49
CA LEU A 31 13.69 12.76 10.11
C LEU A 31 12.28 12.18 10.06
N ILE A 32 11.27 12.99 10.41
CA ILE A 32 9.85 12.58 10.33
C ILE A 32 9.51 12.19 8.89
N SER A 33 9.92 13.00 7.91
CA SER A 33 9.63 12.74 6.49
C SER A 33 10.23 11.43 5.98
N LEU A 34 11.48 11.09 6.35
CA LEU A 34 12.09 9.82 5.98
C LEU A 34 11.47 8.65 6.73
N SER A 35 11.17 8.82 8.02
CA SER A 35 10.55 7.77 8.85
C SER A 35 9.13 7.44 8.38
N ILE A 36 8.37 8.44 7.88
CA ILE A 36 7.07 8.22 7.22
C ILE A 36 7.24 7.35 5.96
N LYS A 37 8.27 7.59 5.15
CA LYS A 37 8.53 6.77 3.95
C LYS A 37 8.84 5.32 4.35
N ASP A 38 9.69 5.15 5.35
CA ASP A 38 10.07 3.83 5.84
C ASP A 38 8.86 3.10 6.45
N ALA A 39 8.01 3.81 7.19
CA ALA A 39 6.76 3.27 7.74
C ALA A 39 5.78 2.87 6.63
N THR A 40 5.63 3.69 5.59
CA THR A 40 4.79 3.38 4.43
C THR A 40 5.30 2.15 3.69
N ASN A 41 6.63 2.00 3.54
CA ASN A 41 7.23 0.79 2.97
C ASN A 41 6.89 -0.45 3.79
N ARG A 42 7.12 -0.41 5.11
CA ARG A 42 6.80 -1.54 5.99
C ARG A 42 5.31 -1.89 5.94
N ALA A 43 4.43 -0.91 6.08
CA ALA A 43 2.99 -1.14 6.03
C ALA A 43 2.54 -1.71 4.68
N SER A 44 3.14 -1.26 3.58
CA SER A 44 2.90 -1.81 2.24
C SER A 44 3.41 -3.26 2.11
N GLU A 45 4.59 -3.58 2.63
CA GLU A 45 5.17 -4.92 2.60
C GLU A 45 4.42 -5.91 3.49
N GLU A 46 4.10 -5.53 4.73
CA GLU A 46 3.36 -6.38 5.67
C GLU A 46 1.95 -6.69 5.18
N THR A 47 1.24 -5.68 4.69
CA THR A 47 -0.15 -5.86 4.30
C THR A 47 -0.26 -6.47 2.91
N PHE A 48 0.68 -6.18 2.00
CA PHE A 48 0.51 -6.44 0.57
C PHE A 48 1.78 -6.90 -0.15
N GLY A 49 2.84 -7.30 0.57
CA GLY A 49 4.10 -7.77 -0.04
C GLY A 49 3.87 -8.81 -1.14
N ASN A 50 3.02 -9.81 -0.85
CA ASN A 50 2.60 -10.83 -1.81
C ASN A 50 1.81 -10.28 -3.00
N ILE A 51 1.00 -9.23 -2.81
CA ILE A 51 0.22 -8.56 -3.87
C ILE A 51 1.11 -7.72 -4.79
N THR A 52 2.10 -7.03 -4.22
CA THR A 52 3.03 -6.21 -5.02
C THR A 52 4.00 -7.05 -5.83
N SER A 53 4.23 -8.31 -5.44
CA SER A 53 5.05 -9.28 -6.16
C SER A 53 4.21 -10.34 -6.89
N SER A 54 2.97 -10.03 -7.28
CA SER A 54 2.12 -10.96 -8.04
C SER A 54 1.46 -10.31 -9.25
N PHE A 55 1.02 -11.16 -10.19
CA PHE A 55 0.23 -10.77 -11.34
C PHE A 55 -0.85 -11.83 -11.61
N SER A 56 -1.95 -11.42 -12.20
CA SER A 56 -3.05 -12.29 -12.63
C SER A 56 -3.05 -12.46 -14.15
N MET A 57 -3.38 -13.66 -14.60
CA MET A 57 -3.78 -13.94 -15.98
C MET A 57 -5.30 -13.90 -16.06
N GLU A 58 -5.82 -13.00 -16.87
CA GLU A 58 -7.24 -12.79 -17.10
C GLU A 58 -7.53 -12.80 -18.60
N ILE A 59 -8.79 -13.01 -18.99
CA ILE A 59 -9.17 -12.99 -20.41
C ILE A 59 -9.06 -11.59 -21.01
N ASN A 60 -8.66 -11.52 -22.28
CA ASN A 60 -8.70 -10.29 -23.04
C ASN A 60 -10.11 -10.06 -23.60
N ARG A 61 -10.94 -9.31 -22.86
CA ARG A 61 -12.35 -9.04 -23.21
C ARG A 61 -12.57 -8.37 -24.57
N GLN A 62 -11.53 -7.81 -25.20
CA GLN A 62 -11.64 -7.23 -26.54
C GLN A 62 -11.79 -8.30 -27.63
N VAL A 63 -11.30 -9.51 -27.40
CA VAL A 63 -11.30 -10.60 -28.39
C VAL A 63 -11.88 -11.90 -27.84
N ASN A 64 -11.93 -12.04 -26.52
CA ASN A 64 -12.48 -13.19 -25.80
C ASN A 64 -13.62 -12.71 -24.89
N PRO A 65 -14.90 -12.93 -25.25
CA PRO A 65 -16.02 -12.46 -24.44
C PRO A 65 -16.15 -13.20 -23.10
N GLY A 66 -15.47 -14.34 -22.93
CA GLY A 66 -15.53 -15.14 -21.72
C GLY A 66 -16.67 -16.15 -21.70
N THR A 67 -17.18 -16.45 -20.50
CA THR A 67 -18.38 -17.27 -20.31
C THR A 67 -19.65 -16.50 -20.74
N PRO A 68 -20.83 -17.13 -20.82
CA PRO A 68 -22.09 -16.43 -21.12
C PRO A 68 -22.39 -15.23 -20.21
N ARG A 69 -21.94 -15.25 -18.94
CA ARG A 69 -22.03 -14.11 -18.01
C ARG A 69 -20.87 -13.10 -18.12
N GLY A 70 -19.98 -13.28 -19.08
CA GLY A 70 -18.76 -12.47 -19.24
C GLY A 70 -17.69 -12.78 -18.17
N GLY A 71 -17.78 -13.95 -17.53
CA GLY A 71 -16.76 -14.48 -16.64
C GLY A 71 -15.52 -14.94 -17.42
N GLY A 72 -14.44 -15.27 -16.71
CA GLY A 72 -13.23 -15.75 -17.35
C GLY A 72 -13.33 -17.20 -17.82
N ASN A 73 -12.60 -17.53 -18.88
CA ASN A 73 -12.51 -18.89 -19.43
C ASN A 73 -11.05 -19.34 -19.64
N VAL A 74 -10.17 -18.92 -18.74
CA VAL A 74 -8.74 -19.24 -18.74
C VAL A 74 -8.52 -20.75 -18.68
N LYS A 75 -7.65 -21.28 -19.56
CA LYS A 75 -7.37 -22.71 -19.64
C LYS A 75 -6.42 -23.17 -18.54
N GLY A 76 -6.74 -24.30 -17.90
CA GLY A 76 -5.88 -24.92 -16.87
C GLY A 76 -4.47 -25.25 -17.37
N GLU A 77 -4.34 -25.67 -18.64
CA GLU A 77 -3.05 -25.96 -19.27
C GLU A 77 -2.14 -24.72 -19.37
N ASP A 78 -2.72 -23.56 -19.71
CA ASP A 78 -1.98 -22.30 -19.80
C ASP A 78 -1.57 -21.81 -18.40
N ILE A 79 -2.44 -21.99 -17.39
CA ILE A 79 -2.09 -21.74 -15.99
C ILE A 79 -0.91 -22.61 -15.56
N LYS A 80 -0.94 -23.90 -15.93
CA LYS A 80 0.11 -24.86 -15.60
C LYS A 80 1.48 -24.42 -16.17
N LYS A 81 1.53 -24.05 -17.45
CA LYS A 81 2.75 -23.54 -18.12
C LYS A 81 3.40 -22.37 -17.36
N ILE A 82 2.59 -21.45 -16.81
CA ILE A 82 3.09 -20.32 -16.02
C ILE A 82 3.55 -20.79 -14.64
N SER A 83 2.75 -21.63 -13.97
CA SER A 83 3.04 -22.10 -12.61
C SER A 83 4.34 -22.90 -12.48
N GLU A 84 4.76 -23.60 -13.55
CA GLU A 84 6.00 -24.38 -13.60
C GLU A 84 7.26 -23.51 -13.81
N ASN A 85 7.09 -22.21 -14.04
CA ASN A 85 8.22 -21.29 -14.17
C ASN A 85 8.95 -21.13 -12.83
N LYS A 86 10.28 -21.30 -12.83
CA LYS A 86 11.16 -21.20 -11.64
C LYS A 86 11.03 -19.92 -10.81
N ASN A 87 10.54 -18.83 -11.41
CA ASN A 87 10.36 -17.54 -10.75
C ASN A 87 9.04 -17.43 -9.98
N ILE A 88 8.09 -18.33 -10.24
CA ILE A 88 6.82 -18.46 -9.51
C ILE A 88 7.06 -19.37 -8.31
N TYR A 89 6.67 -18.94 -7.11
CA TYR A 89 6.76 -19.79 -5.90
C TYR A 89 5.39 -20.32 -5.46
N SER A 90 4.30 -19.68 -5.87
CA SER A 90 2.94 -20.04 -5.52
C SER A 90 1.97 -19.47 -6.54
N TYR A 91 0.77 -20.02 -6.62
CA TYR A 91 -0.31 -19.48 -7.46
C TYR A 91 -1.68 -19.82 -6.88
N VAL A 92 -2.67 -19.00 -7.20
CA VAL A 92 -4.09 -19.22 -6.92
C VAL A 92 -4.85 -19.26 -8.24
N LYS A 93 -5.60 -20.32 -8.50
CA LYS A 93 -6.53 -20.43 -9.62
C LYS A 93 -7.95 -20.27 -9.09
N ARG A 94 -8.84 -19.63 -9.86
CA ARG A 94 -10.23 -19.38 -9.44
C ARG A 94 -11.24 -19.97 -10.41
N ILE A 95 -12.29 -20.58 -9.87
CA ILE A 95 -13.49 -20.98 -10.62
C ILE A 95 -14.69 -20.32 -9.95
N ASN A 96 -15.55 -19.67 -10.74
CA ASN A 96 -16.83 -19.20 -10.25
C ASN A 96 -17.92 -20.18 -10.69
N SER A 97 -18.83 -20.50 -9.78
CA SER A 97 -20.04 -21.26 -10.11
C SER A 97 -21.20 -20.84 -9.23
N VAL A 98 -22.39 -21.31 -9.57
CA VAL A 98 -23.64 -20.94 -8.93
C VAL A 98 -24.38 -22.21 -8.55
N ALA A 99 -24.77 -22.28 -7.27
CA ALA A 99 -25.42 -23.45 -6.72
C ALA A 99 -26.58 -23.08 -5.81
N ASP A 100 -27.53 -23.98 -5.68
CA ASP A 100 -28.60 -23.92 -4.69
C ASP A 100 -28.22 -24.71 -3.44
N LEU A 101 -28.50 -24.16 -2.28
CA LEU A 101 -28.44 -24.89 -1.02
C LEU A 101 -29.69 -25.77 -0.89
N ILE A 102 -29.49 -27.09 -0.75
CA ILE A 102 -30.58 -28.02 -0.48
C ILE A 102 -30.94 -27.90 1.01
N ASP A 103 -32.24 -27.80 1.30
CA ASP A 103 -32.82 -27.74 2.65
C ASP A 103 -32.34 -26.58 3.56
N HIS A 104 -31.66 -25.59 2.98
CA HIS A 104 -31.19 -24.40 3.68
C HIS A 104 -31.60 -23.12 2.95
N ASP A 105 -31.85 -22.05 3.71
CA ASP A 105 -32.25 -20.76 3.17
C ASP A 105 -31.05 -19.80 3.11
N ILE A 106 -31.11 -18.82 2.21
CA ILE A 106 -30.09 -17.78 2.05
C ILE A 106 -30.41 -16.55 2.90
N VAL A 107 -29.45 -15.66 3.10
CA VAL A 107 -29.66 -14.36 3.75
C VAL A 107 -30.35 -13.40 2.78
N GLU A 108 -31.31 -12.61 3.26
CA GLU A 108 -32.06 -11.65 2.43
C GLU A 108 -32.27 -10.37 3.26
N THR A 109 -32.27 -9.21 2.59
CA THR A 109 -32.63 -7.92 3.18
C THR A 109 -33.91 -7.36 2.55
N LYS A 110 -34.48 -6.32 3.15
CA LYS A 110 -35.68 -5.65 2.62
C LYS A 110 -35.44 -5.10 1.21
N GLU A 111 -34.25 -4.56 0.98
CA GLU A 111 -33.81 -3.98 -0.28
C GLU A 111 -33.64 -5.05 -1.36
N THR A 112 -33.07 -6.21 -1.03
CA THR A 112 -32.90 -7.30 -1.99
C THR A 112 -34.21 -7.96 -2.38
N LEU A 113 -35.19 -7.98 -1.46
CA LEU A 113 -36.53 -8.53 -1.73
C LEU A 113 -37.37 -7.57 -2.59
N ALA A 114 -37.25 -6.26 -2.37
CA ALA A 114 -38.01 -5.26 -3.11
C ALA A 114 -37.68 -5.21 -4.61
N ASN A 115 -36.46 -5.61 -5.00
CA ASN A 115 -35.96 -5.55 -6.37
C ASN A 115 -36.05 -6.90 -7.12
N GLN A 116 -36.64 -7.94 -6.51
CA GLN A 116 -36.64 -9.29 -7.08
C GLN A 116 -37.87 -9.52 -7.98
N SER A 117 -37.64 -9.95 -9.22
CA SER A 117 -38.73 -10.39 -10.10
C SER A 117 -39.27 -11.75 -9.64
N PRO A 118 -40.57 -12.06 -9.87
CA PRO A 118 -41.16 -13.34 -9.49
C PRO A 118 -40.43 -14.55 -10.09
N GLU A 119 -39.95 -14.42 -11.33
CA GLU A 119 -39.17 -15.46 -12.01
C GLU A 119 -37.81 -15.68 -11.32
N ARG A 120 -37.12 -14.60 -10.94
CA ARG A 120 -35.84 -14.69 -10.24
C ARG A 120 -36.02 -15.27 -8.83
N SER A 121 -37.07 -14.88 -8.11
CA SER A 121 -37.40 -15.46 -6.80
C SER A 121 -37.68 -16.95 -6.88
N LYS A 122 -38.21 -17.45 -8.01
CA LYS A 122 -38.43 -18.89 -8.24
C LYS A 122 -37.13 -19.61 -8.58
N ASN A 123 -36.39 -19.09 -9.56
CA ASN A 123 -35.21 -19.76 -10.13
C ASN A 123 -33.97 -19.65 -9.23
N PHE A 124 -33.92 -18.65 -8.35
CA PHE A 124 -32.76 -18.35 -7.52
C PHE A 124 -33.04 -18.26 -6.02
N LYS A 125 -34.12 -18.91 -5.54
CA LYS A 125 -34.62 -18.80 -4.16
C LYS A 125 -33.57 -19.12 -3.09
N ARG A 126 -32.74 -20.13 -3.34
CA ARG A 126 -31.75 -20.66 -2.40
C ARG A 126 -30.33 -20.61 -2.97
N THR A 127 -30.13 -19.72 -3.93
CA THR A 127 -28.89 -19.66 -4.68
C THR A 127 -27.81 -18.90 -3.94
N VAL A 128 -26.64 -19.53 -3.90
CA VAL A 128 -25.39 -18.96 -3.43
C VAL A 128 -24.37 -18.89 -4.56
N MET A 129 -23.47 -17.93 -4.46
CA MET A 129 -22.31 -17.81 -5.34
C MET A 129 -21.17 -18.67 -4.78
N LEU A 130 -20.55 -19.49 -5.61
CA LEU A 130 -19.38 -20.28 -5.27
C LEU A 130 -18.13 -19.63 -5.87
N THR A 131 -17.12 -19.40 -5.04
CA THR A 131 -15.76 -19.09 -5.50
C THR A 131 -14.85 -20.24 -5.12
N GLY A 132 -14.53 -21.09 -6.10
CA GLY A 132 -13.58 -22.18 -5.98
C GLY A 132 -12.15 -21.67 -6.03
N VAL A 133 -11.33 -22.01 -5.03
CA VAL A 133 -9.91 -21.64 -4.93
C VAL A 133 -9.08 -22.80 -4.43
N ASN A 134 -7.82 -22.89 -4.87
CA ASN A 134 -6.88 -23.87 -4.34
C ASN A 134 -6.23 -23.41 -3.02
N GLU A 135 -6.16 -22.11 -2.74
CA GLU A 135 -5.66 -21.60 -1.48
C GLU A 135 -6.41 -20.32 -1.08
N SER A 136 -7.31 -20.43 -0.10
CA SER A 136 -8.22 -19.33 0.26
C SER A 136 -7.57 -18.19 1.03
N SER A 137 -6.47 -18.42 1.74
CA SER A 137 -5.72 -17.37 2.45
C SER A 137 -5.12 -16.33 1.50
N LYS A 138 -4.92 -16.69 0.23
CA LYS A 138 -4.38 -15.85 -0.84
C LYS A 138 -5.45 -15.36 -1.82
N GLU A 139 -6.73 -15.62 -1.53
CA GLU A 139 -7.84 -15.11 -2.33
C GLU A 139 -8.07 -13.61 -2.02
N ASN A 140 -8.42 -12.84 -3.06
CA ASN A 140 -8.45 -11.38 -3.01
C ASN A 140 -9.32 -10.81 -1.88
N LYS A 141 -10.48 -11.42 -1.57
CA LYS A 141 -11.41 -10.94 -0.55
C LYS A 141 -10.86 -11.17 0.86
N PHE A 142 -10.10 -12.24 1.08
CA PHE A 142 -9.40 -12.44 2.36
C PHE A 142 -8.17 -11.55 2.48
N VAL A 143 -7.39 -11.40 1.40
CA VAL A 143 -6.18 -10.57 1.44
C VAL A 143 -6.52 -9.08 1.58
N SER A 144 -7.61 -8.61 0.96
CA SER A 144 -8.10 -7.24 1.17
C SER A 144 -8.65 -7.01 2.59
N GLY A 145 -8.99 -8.09 3.30
CA GLY A 145 -9.69 -8.07 4.59
C GLY A 145 -11.18 -7.74 4.47
N ALA A 146 -11.76 -7.77 3.26
CA ALA A 146 -13.22 -7.75 3.08
C ALA A 146 -13.85 -8.97 3.76
N TYR A 147 -13.18 -10.13 3.64
CA TYR A 147 -13.48 -11.34 4.40
C TYR A 147 -12.42 -11.57 5.47
N LYS A 148 -12.87 -11.96 6.66
CA LYS A 148 -12.01 -12.36 7.77
C LYS A 148 -12.43 -13.73 8.26
N LEU A 149 -11.51 -14.70 8.26
CA LEU A 149 -11.77 -15.99 8.88
C LEU A 149 -11.88 -15.80 10.41
N ILE A 150 -12.99 -16.26 10.99
CA ILE A 150 -13.26 -16.13 12.43
C ILE A 150 -13.22 -17.48 13.16
N GLU A 151 -13.48 -18.58 12.46
CA GLU A 151 -13.48 -19.93 13.02
C GLU A 151 -13.00 -20.95 11.98
N GLY A 152 -12.33 -22.01 12.43
CA GLY A 152 -11.85 -23.09 11.56
C GLY A 152 -10.52 -22.75 10.87
N LYS A 153 -10.33 -23.24 9.63
CA LYS A 153 -9.08 -23.09 8.87
C LYS A 153 -9.36 -22.73 7.41
N HIS A 154 -8.42 -22.02 6.79
CA HIS A 154 -8.43 -21.79 5.35
C HIS A 154 -8.40 -23.10 4.55
N LEU A 155 -8.95 -23.05 3.33
CA LEU A 155 -8.78 -24.07 2.31
C LEU A 155 -7.35 -24.06 1.76
N GLU A 156 -6.81 -25.26 1.59
CA GLU A 156 -5.50 -25.60 1.02
C GLU A 156 -5.68 -26.51 -0.20
N ASN A 157 -4.64 -26.66 -1.01
CA ASN A 157 -4.73 -27.26 -2.35
C ASN A 157 -5.18 -28.73 -2.34
N GLN A 158 -4.95 -29.46 -1.25
CA GLN A 158 -5.34 -30.85 -1.08
C GLN A 158 -6.78 -31.04 -0.58
N ASP A 159 -7.45 -29.97 -0.12
CA ASP A 159 -8.83 -30.07 0.33
C ASP A 159 -9.76 -30.40 -0.83
N LYS A 160 -10.70 -31.30 -0.57
CA LYS A 160 -11.78 -31.66 -1.50
C LYS A 160 -13.09 -31.73 -0.74
N ASN A 161 -14.17 -31.30 -1.37
CA ASN A 161 -15.50 -31.28 -0.77
C ASN A 161 -15.53 -30.46 0.53
N LYS A 162 -14.79 -29.35 0.57
CA LYS A 162 -14.72 -28.44 1.72
C LYS A 162 -15.18 -27.05 1.32
N VAL A 163 -15.77 -26.35 2.28
CA VAL A 163 -16.29 -24.99 2.08
C VAL A 163 -16.02 -24.10 3.29
N LEU A 164 -15.75 -22.83 3.04
CA LEU A 164 -15.84 -21.77 4.02
C LEU A 164 -17.20 -21.07 3.81
N MET A 165 -17.94 -20.94 4.90
CA MET A 165 -19.29 -20.37 4.89
C MET A 165 -19.32 -19.06 5.67
N HIS A 166 -20.13 -18.10 5.23
CA HIS A 166 -20.32 -16.88 5.99
C HIS A 166 -21.03 -17.16 7.32
N LYS A 167 -20.59 -16.50 8.41
CA LYS A 167 -21.10 -16.73 9.76
C LYS A 167 -22.61 -16.54 9.88
N ASP A 168 -23.17 -15.54 9.18
CA ASP A 168 -24.60 -15.20 9.29
C ASP A 168 -25.47 -16.19 8.52
N LEU A 169 -24.96 -16.74 7.41
CA LEU A 169 -25.61 -17.81 6.67
C LEU A 169 -25.60 -19.12 7.47
N ALA A 170 -24.47 -19.43 8.12
CA ALA A 170 -24.36 -20.58 9.01
C ALA A 170 -25.33 -20.44 10.19
N LYS A 171 -25.36 -19.28 10.85
CA LYS A 171 -26.29 -18.99 11.95
C LYS A 171 -27.74 -19.10 11.54
N LYS A 172 -28.13 -18.55 10.38
CA LYS A 172 -29.52 -18.63 9.86
C LYS A 172 -30.00 -20.07 9.71
N ASN A 173 -29.09 -20.97 9.37
CA ASN A 173 -29.38 -22.38 9.13
C ASN A 173 -28.98 -23.31 10.29
N ASN A 174 -28.58 -22.76 11.45
CA ASN A 174 -28.10 -23.50 12.62
C ASN A 174 -26.91 -24.45 12.32
N LEU A 175 -26.00 -24.02 11.44
CA LEU A 175 -24.81 -24.76 11.03
C LEU A 175 -23.56 -24.30 11.79
N LYS A 176 -22.60 -25.20 11.97
CA LYS A 176 -21.28 -24.95 12.57
C LYS A 176 -20.16 -25.59 11.76
N VAL A 177 -18.91 -25.27 12.12
CA VAL A 177 -17.73 -25.92 11.53
C VAL A 177 -17.80 -27.44 11.77
N GLY A 178 -17.56 -28.20 10.71
CA GLY A 178 -17.65 -29.67 10.67
C GLY A 178 -19.00 -30.21 10.19
N ASP A 179 -20.04 -29.39 10.12
CA ASP A 179 -21.33 -29.82 9.55
C ASP A 179 -21.21 -30.00 8.04
N LYS A 180 -22.07 -30.87 7.49
CA LYS A 180 -22.16 -31.14 6.06
C LYS A 180 -23.42 -30.56 5.47
N ILE A 181 -23.28 -29.93 4.31
CA ILE A 181 -24.38 -29.37 3.52
C ILE A 181 -24.35 -29.94 2.11
N LYS A 182 -25.49 -29.90 1.43
CA LYS A 182 -25.59 -30.29 0.02
C LYS A 182 -25.80 -29.06 -0.84
N ILE A 183 -24.92 -28.88 -1.81
CA ILE A 183 -25.02 -27.87 -2.86
C ILE A 183 -25.41 -28.55 -4.17
N LYS A 184 -26.33 -27.93 -4.90
CA LYS A 184 -26.84 -28.46 -6.17
C LYS A 184 -26.63 -27.46 -7.30
N SER A 185 -26.30 -27.94 -8.49
CA SER A 185 -26.23 -27.09 -9.69
C SER A 185 -27.49 -26.26 -9.87
N ASN A 186 -27.33 -24.96 -10.09
CA ASN A 186 -28.46 -24.14 -10.53
C ASN A 186 -28.63 -24.29 -12.05
N LEU A 187 -29.79 -24.78 -12.48
CA LEU A 187 -30.10 -25.04 -13.90
C LEU A 187 -30.40 -23.78 -14.71
N PHE A 188 -30.62 -22.65 -14.04
CA PHE A 188 -30.96 -21.37 -14.66
C PHE A 188 -29.76 -20.41 -14.72
N ASP A 189 -28.60 -20.83 -14.23
CA ASP A 189 -27.37 -20.08 -14.39
C ASP A 189 -26.85 -20.21 -15.83
N ALA A 190 -26.56 -19.07 -16.46
CA ALA A 190 -26.13 -19.04 -17.85
C ALA A 190 -24.74 -19.65 -18.08
N ASP A 191 -23.87 -19.70 -17.06
CA ASP A 191 -22.55 -20.34 -17.18
C ASP A 191 -22.62 -21.88 -17.00
N ASN A 192 -23.77 -22.42 -16.59
CA ASN A 192 -24.04 -23.87 -16.59
C ASN A 192 -24.41 -24.36 -18.00
N GLU A 193 -23.52 -24.15 -18.97
CA GLU A 193 -23.76 -24.43 -20.40
C GLU A 193 -24.07 -25.91 -20.68
N LYS A 194 -23.59 -26.82 -19.83
CA LYS A 194 -23.82 -28.26 -19.94
C LYS A 194 -25.18 -28.71 -19.39
N GLY A 195 -25.93 -27.82 -18.73
CA GLY A 195 -27.16 -28.18 -18.02
C GLY A 195 -26.90 -29.21 -16.91
N ALA A 196 -25.75 -29.12 -16.25
CA ALA A 196 -25.37 -30.04 -15.19
C ALA A 196 -26.38 -29.96 -14.03
N ASN A 197 -26.71 -31.13 -13.47
CA ASN A 197 -27.68 -31.29 -12.37
C ASN A 197 -27.04 -32.08 -11.21
N GLU A 198 -25.78 -31.72 -10.91
CA GLU A 198 -24.96 -32.38 -9.92
C GLU A 198 -25.39 -31.98 -8.51
N THR A 199 -25.28 -32.91 -7.56
CA THR A 199 -25.44 -32.63 -6.14
C THR A 199 -24.15 -33.04 -5.42
N VAL A 200 -23.54 -32.10 -4.73
CA VAL A 200 -22.26 -32.28 -4.04
C VAL A 200 -22.46 -32.06 -2.55
N GLU A 201 -22.11 -33.06 -1.75
CA GLU A 201 -22.01 -32.91 -0.31
C GLU A 201 -20.65 -32.29 0.03
N VAL A 202 -20.66 -31.23 0.85
CA VAL A 202 -19.47 -30.49 1.28
C VAL A 202 -19.49 -30.30 2.79
N GLU A 203 -18.32 -30.30 3.41
CA GLU A 203 -18.14 -30.05 4.84
C GLU A 203 -17.65 -28.63 5.09
N ILE A 204 -18.24 -27.96 6.08
CA ILE A 204 -17.86 -26.62 6.49
C ILE A 204 -16.51 -26.69 7.23
N LYS A 205 -15.43 -26.26 6.58
CA LYS A 205 -14.08 -26.25 7.16
C LYS A 205 -13.82 -25.01 8.05
N GLY A 206 -14.56 -23.94 7.81
CA GLY A 206 -14.42 -22.71 8.58
C GLY A 206 -15.53 -21.71 8.31
N LEU A 207 -15.63 -20.73 9.19
CA LEU A 207 -16.56 -19.61 9.09
C LEU A 207 -15.80 -18.31 8.90
N PHE A 208 -16.27 -17.50 7.96
CA PHE A 208 -15.75 -16.16 7.73
C PHE A 208 -16.80 -15.09 7.97
N ASP A 209 -16.32 -13.88 8.18
CA ASP A 209 -17.10 -12.67 8.44
C ASP A 209 -16.78 -11.60 7.40
N GLY A 210 -17.74 -10.73 7.12
CA GLY A 210 -17.63 -9.61 6.20
C GLY A 210 -19.01 -9.15 5.74
N HIS A 211 -19.20 -7.83 5.62
CA HIS A 211 -20.50 -7.27 5.25
C HIS A 211 -20.33 -6.24 4.14
N ASN A 212 -21.30 -6.21 3.23
CA ASN A 212 -21.36 -5.17 2.19
C ASN A 212 -21.48 -3.79 2.85
N ASN A 213 -20.64 -2.85 2.44
CA ASN A 213 -20.70 -1.46 2.91
C ASN A 213 -21.70 -0.59 2.13
N GLY A 214 -22.23 -1.10 1.00
CA GLY A 214 -23.14 -0.38 0.10
C GLY A 214 -24.50 -1.07 -0.07
N VAL A 215 -25.42 -0.39 -0.75
CA VAL A 215 -26.74 -0.96 -1.07
C VAL A 215 -26.57 -2.10 -2.07
N VAL A 216 -27.11 -3.26 -1.71
CA VAL A 216 -27.11 -4.46 -2.55
C VAL A 216 -28.50 -4.67 -3.13
N SER A 217 -28.56 -4.93 -4.43
CA SER A 217 -29.83 -5.00 -5.16
C SER A 217 -30.41 -6.41 -5.23
N VAL A 218 -29.56 -7.45 -5.20
CA VAL A 218 -29.97 -8.85 -5.30
C VAL A 218 -29.32 -9.70 -4.21
N PRO A 219 -29.98 -10.74 -3.69
CA PRO A 219 -29.43 -11.56 -2.60
C PRO A 219 -28.08 -12.20 -2.94
N GLN A 220 -27.83 -12.55 -4.22
CA GLN A 220 -26.58 -13.21 -4.64
C GLN A 220 -25.34 -12.29 -4.58
N GLU A 221 -25.53 -10.98 -4.45
CA GLU A 221 -24.44 -10.00 -4.28
C GLU A 221 -24.08 -9.78 -2.81
N LEU A 222 -24.87 -10.31 -1.88
CA LEU A 222 -24.59 -10.27 -0.44
C LEU A 222 -23.37 -11.16 -0.13
N TYR A 223 -22.46 -10.65 0.69
CA TYR A 223 -21.27 -11.39 1.13
C TYR A 223 -21.69 -12.66 1.87
N GLU A 224 -22.79 -12.55 2.61
CA GLU A 224 -23.45 -13.61 3.36
C GLU A 224 -23.84 -14.81 2.49
N ASN A 225 -24.15 -14.58 1.21
CA ASN A 225 -24.59 -15.63 0.28
C ASN A 225 -23.49 -16.10 -0.67
N THR A 226 -22.23 -15.83 -0.32
CA THR A 226 -21.06 -16.36 -1.02
C THR A 226 -20.44 -17.50 -0.22
N LEU A 227 -20.09 -18.59 -0.90
CA LEU A 227 -19.31 -19.69 -0.36
C LEU A 227 -17.94 -19.72 -1.03
N ILE A 228 -16.88 -19.91 -0.23
CA ILE A 228 -15.53 -20.14 -0.75
C ILE A 228 -15.26 -21.63 -0.67
N THR A 229 -14.99 -22.29 -1.79
CA THR A 229 -14.86 -23.76 -1.85
C THR A 229 -13.56 -24.19 -2.52
N ASP A 230 -13.24 -25.48 -2.49
CA ASP A 230 -12.15 -26.04 -3.28
C ASP A 230 -12.49 -26.07 -4.78
N ILE A 231 -11.45 -26.09 -5.62
CA ILE A 231 -11.59 -26.09 -7.09
C ILE A 231 -12.40 -27.28 -7.59
N ASN A 232 -12.17 -28.47 -7.02
CA ASN A 232 -12.85 -29.68 -7.42
C ASN A 232 -14.36 -29.58 -7.19
N THR A 233 -14.79 -29.05 -6.03
CA THR A 233 -16.20 -28.81 -5.73
C THR A 233 -16.81 -27.79 -6.72
N ALA A 234 -16.17 -26.64 -6.92
CA ALA A 234 -16.68 -25.59 -7.81
C ALA A 234 -16.82 -26.08 -9.26
N ALA A 235 -15.86 -26.86 -9.76
CA ALA A 235 -15.90 -27.47 -11.09
C ALA A 235 -17.02 -28.52 -11.19
N LYS A 236 -17.13 -29.40 -10.18
CA LYS A 236 -18.10 -30.50 -10.18
C LYS A 236 -19.54 -30.00 -10.23
N VAL A 237 -19.85 -28.86 -9.62
CA VAL A 237 -21.19 -28.24 -9.68
C VAL A 237 -21.64 -27.97 -11.12
N TYR A 238 -20.75 -27.73 -12.07
CA TYR A 238 -21.10 -27.59 -13.50
C TYR A 238 -20.77 -28.85 -14.33
N GLY A 239 -20.62 -30.01 -13.69
CA GLY A 239 -20.29 -31.27 -14.36
C GLY A 239 -18.88 -31.25 -14.98
N ASN A 240 -17.98 -30.41 -14.47
CA ASN A 240 -16.59 -30.34 -14.90
C ASN A 240 -15.65 -31.02 -13.89
N THR A 241 -14.47 -31.37 -14.37
CA THR A 241 -13.30 -31.71 -13.56
C THR A 241 -12.36 -30.52 -13.50
N GLU A 242 -11.33 -30.56 -12.65
CA GLU A 242 -10.32 -29.49 -12.61
C GLU A 242 -9.60 -29.28 -13.96
N ASP A 243 -9.49 -30.34 -14.77
CA ASP A 243 -8.83 -30.29 -16.08
C ASP A 243 -9.74 -29.77 -17.20
N THR A 244 -11.06 -29.91 -17.04
CA THR A 244 -12.04 -29.53 -18.06
C THR A 244 -12.78 -28.23 -17.75
N ALA A 245 -12.68 -27.74 -16.52
CA ALA A 245 -13.27 -26.48 -16.12
C ALA A 245 -12.52 -25.29 -16.74
N ALA A 246 -13.29 -24.26 -17.10
CA ALA A 246 -12.75 -22.96 -17.45
C ALA A 246 -12.52 -22.16 -16.16
N TYR A 247 -11.34 -21.57 -16.01
CA TYR A 247 -10.99 -20.77 -14.84
C TYR A 247 -11.37 -19.31 -15.08
N GLN A 248 -11.88 -18.66 -14.05
CA GLN A 248 -12.12 -17.23 -14.05
C GLN A 248 -10.81 -16.46 -14.31
N ASP A 249 -9.76 -16.84 -13.57
CA ASP A 249 -8.44 -16.25 -13.67
C ASP A 249 -7.43 -17.15 -12.92
N ALA A 250 -6.16 -16.76 -12.99
CA ALA A 250 -5.15 -17.25 -12.06
C ALA A 250 -4.18 -16.15 -11.63
N THR A 251 -3.91 -16.05 -10.34
CA THR A 251 -2.92 -15.15 -9.75
C THR A 251 -1.63 -15.90 -9.44
N PHE A 252 -0.49 -15.41 -9.90
CA PHE A 252 0.83 -16.01 -9.73
C PHE A 252 1.72 -15.13 -8.86
N PHE A 253 2.33 -15.72 -7.85
CA PHE A 253 3.20 -15.04 -6.89
C PHE A 253 4.67 -15.27 -7.24
N VAL A 254 5.38 -14.17 -7.46
CA VAL A 254 6.77 -14.13 -7.88
C VAL A 254 7.69 -14.08 -6.67
N LYS A 255 8.84 -14.76 -6.74
CA LYS A 255 9.87 -14.72 -5.69
C LYS A 255 10.35 -13.27 -5.47
N GLY A 256 10.44 -12.85 -4.20
CA GLY A 256 10.72 -11.46 -3.82
C GLY A 256 12.09 -10.91 -4.24
N ASP A 257 13.03 -11.77 -4.65
CA ASP A 257 14.35 -11.36 -5.19
C ASP A 257 14.31 -11.01 -6.68
N LYS A 258 13.15 -11.11 -7.34
CA LYS A 258 12.99 -10.87 -8.78
C LYS A 258 12.19 -9.61 -9.07
N ASN A 259 12.54 -8.96 -10.19
CA ASN A 259 11.76 -7.86 -10.71
C ASN A 259 10.52 -8.40 -11.45
N LEU A 260 9.32 -8.02 -10.96
CA LEU A 260 8.03 -8.47 -11.49
C LEU A 260 7.89 -8.23 -13.00
N GLU A 261 8.35 -7.08 -13.51
CA GLU A 261 8.22 -6.73 -14.94
C GLU A 261 9.04 -7.66 -15.82
N HIS A 262 10.25 -7.99 -15.37
CA HIS A 262 11.10 -8.94 -16.08
C HIS A 262 10.46 -10.34 -16.10
N VAL A 263 9.87 -10.76 -14.98
CA VAL A 263 9.18 -12.05 -14.90
C VAL A 263 7.96 -12.09 -15.80
N ILE A 264 7.12 -11.06 -15.82
CA ILE A 264 5.97 -10.95 -16.73
C ILE A 264 6.44 -11.01 -18.20
N LYS A 265 7.51 -10.29 -18.55
CA LYS A 265 8.08 -10.31 -19.90
C LYS A 265 8.62 -11.68 -20.30
N ASP A 266 9.24 -12.40 -19.38
CA ASP A 266 9.73 -13.77 -19.63
C ASP A 266 8.59 -14.77 -19.76
N ILE A 267 7.53 -14.61 -18.97
CA ILE A 267 6.30 -15.40 -19.07
C ILE A 267 5.61 -15.17 -20.41
N GLY A 268 5.59 -13.93 -20.91
CA GLY A 268 5.06 -13.59 -22.23
C GLY A 268 5.76 -14.28 -23.42
N LYS A 269 6.84 -15.03 -23.19
CA LYS A 269 7.52 -15.85 -24.21
C LYS A 269 7.05 -17.31 -24.23
N LEU A 270 6.26 -17.74 -23.24
CA LEU A 270 5.71 -19.09 -23.21
C LEU A 270 4.75 -19.30 -24.38
N ASP A 271 4.64 -20.55 -24.81
CA ASP A 271 3.71 -20.98 -25.87
C ASP A 271 2.25 -20.96 -25.36
N ILE A 272 1.70 -19.77 -25.27
CA ILE A 272 0.33 -19.46 -24.83
C ILE A 272 -0.24 -18.49 -25.86
N ASN A 273 -1.54 -18.60 -26.16
CA ASN A 273 -2.21 -17.66 -27.06
C ASN A 273 -2.44 -16.31 -26.35
N TRP A 274 -1.39 -15.48 -26.29
CA TRP A 274 -1.40 -14.17 -25.64
C TRP A 274 -2.39 -13.16 -26.22
N ARG A 275 -3.01 -13.46 -27.38
CA ARG A 275 -4.11 -12.64 -27.88
C ARG A 275 -5.34 -12.73 -26.98
N GLU A 276 -5.59 -13.91 -26.40
CA GLU A 276 -6.78 -14.25 -25.61
C GLU A 276 -6.68 -13.81 -24.14
N TYR A 277 -5.49 -13.40 -23.67
CA TYR A 277 -5.24 -13.13 -22.25
C TYR A 277 -4.49 -11.81 -22.03
N ASN A 278 -4.70 -11.23 -20.86
CA ASN A 278 -3.94 -10.12 -20.32
C ASN A 278 -3.22 -10.55 -19.04
N LEU A 279 -1.97 -10.10 -18.88
CA LEU A 279 -1.22 -10.21 -17.64
C LEU A 279 -1.33 -8.89 -16.88
N ILE A 280 -2.03 -8.90 -15.75
CA ILE A 280 -2.34 -7.71 -14.97
C ILE A 280 -1.64 -7.82 -13.62
N LYS A 281 -0.86 -6.82 -13.24
CA LYS A 281 -0.25 -6.80 -11.90
C LYS A 281 -1.33 -6.79 -10.83
N SER A 282 -1.20 -7.61 -9.79
CA SER A 282 -2.22 -7.68 -8.73
C SER A 282 -2.33 -6.38 -7.94
N SER A 283 -1.28 -5.56 -7.91
CA SER A 283 -1.34 -4.21 -7.36
C SER A 283 -2.42 -3.35 -8.02
N SER A 284 -2.79 -3.60 -9.28
CA SER A 284 -3.84 -2.87 -10.01
C SER A 284 -5.24 -3.11 -9.45
N ASN A 285 -5.45 -4.20 -8.70
CA ASN A 285 -6.71 -4.48 -8.01
C ASN A 285 -6.88 -3.63 -6.73
N TYR A 286 -5.84 -2.88 -6.35
CA TYR A 286 -5.82 -2.01 -5.17
C TYR A 286 -5.39 -0.57 -5.54
N PRO A 287 -6.11 0.12 -6.44
CA PRO A 287 -5.70 1.44 -6.91
C PRO A 287 -5.83 2.53 -5.84
N ALA A 288 -6.81 2.43 -4.93
CA ALA A 288 -6.91 3.34 -3.78
C ALA A 288 -5.68 3.24 -2.88
N LEU A 289 -5.14 2.02 -2.70
CA LEU A 289 -3.92 1.78 -1.96
C LEU A 289 -2.71 2.39 -2.67
N GLN A 290 -2.54 2.16 -3.97
CA GLN A 290 -1.45 2.78 -4.74
C GLN A 290 -1.50 4.31 -4.64
N GLN A 291 -2.70 4.89 -4.71
CA GLN A 291 -2.90 6.33 -4.52
C GLN A 291 -2.58 6.77 -3.09
N SER A 292 -2.92 5.95 -2.08
CA SER A 292 -2.59 6.22 -0.69
C SER A 292 -1.07 6.24 -0.46
N ILE A 293 -0.37 5.21 -0.91
CA ILE A 293 1.09 5.09 -0.83
C ILE A 293 1.78 6.25 -1.56
N SER A 294 1.41 6.49 -2.83
CA SER A 294 2.00 7.57 -3.62
C SER A 294 1.67 8.97 -3.08
N GLY A 295 0.47 9.16 -2.53
CA GLY A 295 0.06 10.38 -1.84
C GLY A 295 0.90 10.67 -0.61
N ILE A 296 1.10 9.66 0.26
CA ILE A 296 1.97 9.76 1.44
C ILE A 296 3.41 10.04 1.01
N TYR A 297 3.92 9.35 -0.02
CA TYR A 297 5.24 9.62 -0.59
C TYR A 297 5.40 11.04 -1.08
N SER A 298 4.41 11.57 -1.80
CA SER A 298 4.42 12.93 -2.33
C SER A 298 4.52 13.95 -1.20
N ILE A 299 3.72 13.79 -0.13
CA ILE A 299 3.76 14.69 1.03
C ILE A 299 5.09 14.55 1.77
N ALA A 300 5.57 13.33 2.03
CA ALA A 300 6.84 13.10 2.69
C ALA A 300 8.03 13.67 1.88
N ASN A 301 8.04 13.51 0.56
CA ASN A 301 9.04 14.10 -0.33
C ASN A 301 9.04 15.63 -0.28
N LYS A 302 7.85 16.24 -0.33
CA LYS A 302 7.70 17.70 -0.21
C LYS A 302 8.14 18.21 1.16
N LEU A 303 7.82 17.48 2.22
CA LEU A 303 8.25 17.81 3.58
C LEU A 303 9.78 17.75 3.71
N PHE A 304 10.39 16.68 3.19
CA PHE A 304 11.85 16.52 3.18
C PHE A 304 12.54 17.65 2.40
N ALA A 305 12.20 17.81 1.11
CA ALA A 305 12.81 18.81 0.25
C ALA A 305 12.54 20.24 0.76
N GLY A 306 11.32 20.51 1.21
CA GLY A 306 10.94 21.79 1.82
C GLY A 306 11.76 22.12 3.06
N SER A 307 11.99 21.14 3.94
CA SER A 307 12.84 21.35 5.13
C SER A 307 14.29 21.65 4.78
N LEU A 308 14.87 21.00 3.76
CA LEU A 308 16.23 21.27 3.30
C LEU A 308 16.37 22.66 2.66
N ILE A 309 15.42 23.04 1.79
CA ILE A 309 15.42 24.36 1.14
C ILE A 309 15.25 25.46 2.20
N PHE A 310 14.29 25.29 3.10
CA PHE A 310 14.05 26.26 4.16
C PHE A 310 15.26 26.38 5.10
N ALA A 311 15.87 25.26 5.49
CA ALA A 311 17.13 25.27 6.25
C ALA A 311 18.22 26.05 5.50
N GLY A 312 18.43 25.76 4.22
CA GLY A 312 19.46 26.39 3.41
C GLY A 312 19.29 27.91 3.32
N VAL A 313 18.07 28.38 3.05
CA VAL A 313 17.73 29.80 2.93
C VAL A 313 17.88 30.50 4.28
N VAL A 314 17.23 29.99 5.33
CA VAL A 314 17.20 30.64 6.64
C VAL A 314 18.58 30.64 7.29
N VAL A 315 19.30 29.51 7.26
CA VAL A 315 20.64 29.43 7.82
C VAL A 315 21.62 30.30 7.04
N SER A 316 21.53 30.33 5.70
CA SER A 316 22.39 31.22 4.89
C SER A 316 22.15 32.70 5.24
N LEU A 317 20.90 33.11 5.42
CA LEU A 317 20.56 34.47 5.82
C LEU A 317 21.11 34.79 7.22
N LEU A 318 20.91 33.89 8.19
CA LEU A 318 21.41 34.08 9.56
C LEU A 318 22.93 34.16 9.61
N LEU A 319 23.63 33.26 8.92
CA LEU A 319 25.08 33.27 8.80
C LEU A 319 25.55 34.55 8.12
N PHE A 320 24.89 35.00 7.05
CA PHE A 320 25.24 36.23 6.35
C PHE A 320 25.14 37.45 7.26
N LEU A 321 24.01 37.63 7.96
CA LEU A 321 23.83 38.72 8.92
C LEU A 321 24.89 38.69 10.02
N TRP A 322 25.24 37.50 10.49
CA TRP A 322 26.17 37.37 11.60
C TRP A 322 27.61 37.59 11.20
N ILE A 323 28.06 37.10 10.05
CA ILE A 323 29.42 37.33 9.56
C ILE A 323 29.58 38.84 9.27
N ASN A 324 28.55 39.50 8.71
CA ASN A 324 28.55 40.95 8.52
C ASN A 324 28.69 41.72 9.84
N ALA A 325 27.97 41.30 10.89
CA ALA A 325 28.05 41.94 12.21
C ALA A 325 29.44 41.86 12.88
N ARG A 326 30.35 41.05 12.34
CA ARG A 326 31.75 40.89 12.82
C ARG A 326 32.78 41.20 11.74
N LYS A 327 32.42 41.99 10.71
CA LYS A 327 33.35 42.44 9.65
C LYS A 327 34.64 43.06 10.20
N LYS A 328 34.54 43.85 11.28
CA LYS A 328 35.69 44.48 11.97
C LYS A 328 36.61 43.46 12.65
N GLU A 329 36.05 42.42 13.28
CA GLU A 329 36.83 41.33 13.89
C GLU A 329 37.59 40.55 12.82
N ILE A 330 36.92 40.23 11.71
CA ILE A 330 37.53 39.54 10.55
C ILE A 330 38.67 40.37 9.96
N ALA A 331 38.47 41.69 9.83
CA ALA A 331 39.51 42.59 9.31
C ALA A 331 40.76 42.61 10.20
N VAL A 332 40.59 42.68 11.53
CA VAL A 332 41.71 42.62 12.48
C VAL A 332 42.45 41.29 12.37
N LEU A 333 41.72 40.16 12.29
CA LEU A 333 42.35 38.83 12.14
C LEU A 333 43.15 38.72 10.83
N LEU A 334 42.62 39.25 9.72
CA LEU A 334 43.34 39.28 8.44
C LEU A 334 44.57 40.20 8.50
N SER A 335 44.48 41.35 9.16
CA SER A 335 45.60 42.27 9.38
C SER A 335 46.71 41.66 10.26
N LEU A 336 46.36 40.74 11.16
CA LEU A 336 47.32 39.95 11.94
C LEU A 336 47.95 38.79 11.16
N GLY A 337 47.65 38.65 9.87
CA GLY A 337 48.23 37.61 9.00
C GLY A 337 47.51 36.25 9.05
N ILE A 338 46.33 36.16 9.68
CA ILE A 338 45.56 34.91 9.73
C ILE A 338 44.91 34.68 8.35
N SER A 339 45.07 33.48 7.81
CA SER A 339 44.54 33.15 6.48
C SER A 339 43.00 33.10 6.46
N LYS A 340 42.41 33.45 5.32
CA LYS A 340 40.96 33.38 5.07
C LYS A 340 40.40 31.97 5.33
N LEU A 341 41.18 30.93 5.02
CA LEU A 341 40.81 29.54 5.24
C LEU A 341 40.74 29.19 6.74
N THR A 342 41.65 29.73 7.56
CA THR A 342 41.61 29.57 9.02
C THR A 342 40.38 30.25 9.63
N ILE A 343 39.99 31.44 9.13
CA ILE A 343 38.76 32.12 9.57
C ILE A 343 37.52 31.32 9.17
N PHE A 344 37.46 30.84 7.92
CA PHE A 344 36.38 29.98 7.45
C PHE A 344 36.27 28.69 8.28
N GLY A 345 37.40 28.03 8.56
CA GLY A 345 37.44 26.84 9.40
C GLY A 345 36.96 27.10 10.83
N GLN A 346 37.16 28.31 11.37
CA GLN A 346 36.57 28.67 12.66
C GLN A 346 35.04 28.72 12.58
N PHE A 347 34.46 29.36 11.57
CA PHE A 347 33.00 29.38 11.38
C PHE A 347 32.43 27.98 11.18
N LEU A 348 33.14 27.10 10.47
CA LEU A 348 32.75 25.71 10.30
C LEU A 348 32.70 24.96 11.65
N ILE A 349 33.71 25.13 12.51
CA ILE A 349 33.74 24.52 13.84
C ILE A 349 32.63 25.11 14.74
N GLU A 350 32.37 26.42 14.67
CA GLU A 350 31.24 27.04 15.37
C GLU A 350 29.90 26.41 14.96
N LEU A 351 29.71 26.15 13.66
CA LEU A 351 28.51 25.53 13.12
C LEU A 351 28.36 24.06 13.56
N ILE A 352 29.46 23.30 13.58
CA ILE A 352 29.49 21.90 14.08
C ILE A 352 29.09 21.84 15.55
N PHE A 353 29.60 22.74 16.40
CA PHE A 353 29.23 22.78 17.82
C PHE A 353 27.74 23.03 18.04
N ILE A 354 27.10 23.77 17.15
CA ILE A 354 25.67 24.05 17.22
C ILE A 354 24.85 22.90 16.63
N SER A 355 25.31 22.28 15.54
CA SER A 355 24.56 21.24 14.83
C SER A 355 24.52 19.90 15.55
N ILE A 356 25.58 19.51 16.28
CA ILE A 356 25.61 18.25 17.06
C ILE A 356 24.44 18.17 18.06
N PRO A 357 24.27 19.11 19.01
CA PRO A 357 23.14 19.06 19.94
C PRO A 357 21.79 19.25 19.23
N ALA A 358 21.74 19.99 18.11
CA ALA A 358 20.53 20.13 17.31
C ALA A 358 20.11 18.80 16.68
N PHE A 359 21.04 18.00 16.14
CA PHE A 359 20.76 16.68 15.60
C PHE A 359 20.30 15.71 16.69
N ILE A 360 20.97 15.70 17.83
CA ILE A 360 20.57 14.87 18.99
C ILE A 360 19.14 15.24 19.43
N GLY A 361 18.87 16.54 19.62
CA GLY A 361 17.54 17.04 19.99
C GLY A 361 16.48 16.71 18.94
N SER A 362 16.86 16.73 17.66
CA SER A 362 15.93 16.43 16.56
C SER A 362 15.46 14.98 16.55
N TYR A 363 16.29 14.03 17.00
CA TYR A 363 15.90 12.64 17.16
C TYR A 363 14.74 12.53 18.15
N PHE A 364 14.89 13.09 19.35
CA PHE A 364 13.84 13.04 20.38
C PHE A 364 12.57 13.79 19.94
N LEU A 365 12.72 14.97 19.33
CA LEU A 365 11.58 15.73 18.84
C LEU A 365 10.82 14.97 17.74
N ALA A 366 11.55 14.39 16.79
CA ALA A 366 10.96 13.59 15.73
C ALA A 366 10.31 12.31 16.28
N SER A 367 10.90 11.64 17.27
CA SER A 367 10.31 10.45 17.89
C SER A 367 8.99 10.77 18.59
N TYR A 368 8.92 11.89 19.30
CA TYR A 368 7.70 12.28 20.02
C TYR A 368 6.58 12.80 19.10
N THR A 369 6.94 13.45 17.98
CA THR A 369 5.97 14.10 17.10
C THR A 369 5.67 13.31 15.82
N GLY A 370 6.51 12.33 15.48
CA GLY A 370 6.44 11.55 14.25
C GLY A 370 5.11 10.84 14.06
N ASP A 371 4.67 10.07 15.05
CA ASP A 371 3.40 9.32 15.00
C ASP A 371 2.19 10.22 14.73
N LYS A 372 2.12 11.36 15.44
CA LYS A 372 1.03 12.33 15.26
C LYS A 372 1.04 12.91 13.86
N LEU A 373 2.21 13.33 13.38
CA LEU A 373 2.33 13.99 12.08
C LEU A 373 2.06 13.01 10.93
N GLY A 374 2.58 11.77 11.04
CA GLY A 374 2.38 10.74 10.03
C GLY A 374 0.95 10.23 9.95
N ASN A 375 0.30 9.97 11.09
CA ASN A 375 -1.11 9.56 11.10
C ASN A 375 -2.04 10.69 10.60
N ASN A 376 -1.70 11.96 10.85
CA ASN A 376 -2.42 13.09 10.25
C ASN A 376 -2.27 13.14 8.72
N ILE A 377 -1.06 12.87 8.20
CA ILE A 377 -0.81 12.78 6.76
C ILE A 377 -1.59 11.62 6.16
N LEU A 378 -1.56 10.45 6.81
CA LEU A 378 -2.33 9.29 6.40
C LEU A 378 -3.82 9.62 6.32
N ASN A 379 -4.41 10.13 7.41
CA ASN A 379 -5.83 10.48 7.48
C ASN A 379 -6.25 11.50 6.41
N ARG A 380 -5.38 12.46 6.09
CA ARG A 380 -5.64 13.43 5.02
C ARG A 380 -5.68 12.74 3.65
N VAL A 381 -4.69 11.91 3.36
CA VAL A 381 -4.59 11.20 2.07
C VAL A 381 -5.75 10.21 1.92
N THR A 382 -6.05 9.41 2.94
CA THR A 382 -7.15 8.44 2.92
C THR A 382 -8.51 9.14 2.85
N GLY A 383 -8.68 10.25 3.57
CA GLY A 383 -9.89 11.07 3.50
C GLY A 383 -10.14 11.68 2.11
N ASP A 384 -9.10 12.16 1.43
CA ASP A 384 -9.21 12.69 0.07
C ASP A 384 -9.54 11.58 -0.94
N ILE A 385 -8.97 10.39 -0.77
CA ILE A 385 -9.28 9.20 -1.59
C ILE A 385 -10.72 8.75 -1.36
N ALA A 386 -11.17 8.67 -0.11
CA ALA A 386 -12.54 8.29 0.24
C ALA A 386 -13.58 9.24 -0.39
N LYS A 387 -13.33 10.56 -0.36
CA LYS A 387 -14.18 11.55 -1.04
C LYS A 387 -14.24 11.35 -2.54
N LYS A 388 -13.11 11.01 -3.18
CA LYS A 388 -13.03 10.75 -4.62
C LYS A 388 -13.80 9.49 -5.00
N ILE A 389 -13.64 8.42 -4.23
CA ILE A 389 -14.37 7.16 -4.39
C ILE A 389 -15.87 7.40 -4.25
N ALA A 390 -16.30 8.07 -3.18
CA ALA A 390 -17.72 8.37 -2.95
C ALA A 390 -18.33 9.19 -4.11
N LYS A 391 -17.58 10.13 -4.69
CA LYS A 391 -18.02 10.90 -5.86
C LYS A 391 -18.12 10.04 -7.12
N GLN A 392 -17.21 9.08 -7.30
CA GLN A 392 -17.23 8.15 -8.43
C GLN A 392 -18.35 7.12 -8.30
N SER A 393 -18.56 6.53 -7.11
CA SER A 393 -19.64 5.56 -6.86
C SER A 393 -21.04 6.15 -7.04
N LEU A 394 -21.22 7.46 -6.83
CA LEU A 394 -22.47 8.17 -7.14
C LEU A 394 -22.68 8.34 -8.66
N SER A 395 -21.62 8.33 -9.46
CA SER A 395 -21.66 8.55 -10.92
C SER A 395 -21.62 7.28 -11.76
N SER A 396 -21.04 6.21 -11.23
CA SER A 396 -20.97 4.89 -11.83
C SER A 396 -21.68 3.92 -10.91
N GLN A 397 -22.76 3.29 -11.36
CA GLN A 397 -23.48 2.19 -10.68
C GLN A 397 -22.58 0.96 -10.53
N LEU A 398 -21.47 1.09 -9.80
CA LEU A 398 -20.58 -0.01 -9.46
C LEU A 398 -21.31 -0.86 -8.41
N GLY A 399 -21.61 -2.12 -8.76
CA GLY A 399 -22.33 -3.06 -7.90
C GLY A 399 -21.62 -3.29 -6.56
N GLY A 400 -22.38 -3.56 -5.50
CA GLY A 400 -21.88 -3.59 -4.11
C GLY A 400 -21.09 -4.83 -3.67
N GLY A 401 -20.48 -5.58 -4.58
CA GLY A 401 -19.80 -6.86 -4.29
C GLY A 401 -18.45 -6.73 -3.58
N ALA A 402 -17.91 -7.86 -3.07
CA ALA A 402 -16.67 -7.93 -2.29
C ALA A 402 -15.41 -7.44 -3.02
N GLU A 403 -15.46 -7.41 -4.35
CA GLU A 403 -14.36 -6.90 -5.16
C GLU A 403 -14.22 -5.37 -5.11
N VAL A 404 -15.32 -4.65 -4.82
CA VAL A 404 -15.32 -3.19 -4.69
C VAL A 404 -14.62 -2.73 -3.40
N ASP A 405 -14.72 -3.52 -2.33
CA ASP A 405 -14.06 -3.20 -1.07
C ASP A 405 -12.53 -3.37 -1.14
N GLY A 406 -12.05 -4.35 -1.93
CA GLY A 406 -10.64 -4.45 -2.30
C GLY A 406 -10.14 -3.23 -3.07
N PHE A 407 -10.93 -2.76 -4.05
CA PHE A 407 -10.63 -1.56 -4.83
C PHE A 407 -10.49 -0.30 -3.97
N ASN A 408 -11.29 -0.20 -2.91
CA ASN A 408 -11.35 0.93 -1.98
C ASN A 408 -10.38 0.84 -0.80
N LYS A 409 -9.64 -0.27 -0.66
CA LYS A 409 -8.72 -0.48 0.45
C LYS A 409 -7.61 0.57 0.45
N THR A 410 -7.35 1.17 1.61
CA THR A 410 -6.25 2.11 1.84
C THR A 410 -5.42 1.69 3.05
N LEU A 411 -4.27 2.33 3.25
CA LEU A 411 -3.47 2.14 4.47
C LEU A 411 -4.25 2.65 5.69
N THR A 412 -4.27 1.88 6.78
CA THR A 412 -5.06 2.19 7.98
C THR A 412 -4.24 2.79 9.11
N SER A 413 -2.94 2.48 9.17
CA SER A 413 -2.03 3.03 10.17
C SER A 413 -0.60 3.08 9.64
N LEU A 414 0.20 3.97 10.23
CA LEU A 414 1.64 4.03 10.03
C LEU A 414 2.32 3.91 11.40
N ASP A 415 3.18 2.92 11.56
CA ASP A 415 4.06 2.80 12.73
C ASP A 415 5.40 3.50 12.46
N ILE A 416 5.64 4.65 13.09
CA ILE A 416 6.77 5.53 12.78
C ILE A 416 7.92 5.26 13.74
N ASN A 417 8.83 4.41 13.25
CA ASN A 417 10.11 4.18 13.89
C ASN A 417 11.23 4.93 13.16
N ILE A 418 12.04 5.69 13.92
CA ILE A 418 13.22 6.37 13.38
C ILE A 418 14.35 5.36 13.23
N LEU A 419 14.66 4.99 12.00
CA LEU A 419 15.79 4.11 11.72
C LEU A 419 17.13 4.85 11.84
N PRO A 420 18.19 4.18 12.35
CA PRO A 420 19.55 4.74 12.35
C PRO A 420 20.04 5.17 10.97
N LYS A 421 19.63 4.44 9.92
CA LYS A 421 19.93 4.78 8.51
C LYS A 421 19.36 6.15 8.13
N SER A 422 18.14 6.46 8.57
CA SER A 422 17.47 7.73 8.28
C SER A 422 18.16 8.88 9.01
N MET A 423 18.67 8.64 10.22
CA MET A 423 19.52 9.59 10.95
C MET A 423 20.81 9.93 10.20
N VAL A 424 21.51 8.93 9.67
CA VAL A 424 22.73 9.13 8.86
C VAL A 424 22.42 9.99 7.62
N TYR A 425 21.33 9.70 6.91
CA TYR A 425 20.95 10.50 5.75
C TYR A 425 20.65 11.96 6.12
N VAL A 426 19.89 12.21 7.18
CA VAL A 426 19.60 13.58 7.62
C VAL A 426 20.88 14.32 8.00
N ILE A 427 21.78 13.70 8.76
CA ILE A 427 23.06 14.31 9.13
C ILE A 427 23.87 14.67 7.87
N LEU A 428 23.95 13.77 6.89
CA LEU A 428 24.70 14.01 5.65
C LEU A 428 24.08 15.16 4.83
N PHE A 429 22.78 15.11 4.54
CA PHE A 429 22.11 16.13 3.73
C PHE A 429 22.07 17.48 4.44
N MET A 430 21.75 17.52 5.73
CA MET A 430 21.76 18.77 6.50
C MET A 430 23.16 19.34 6.63
N SER A 431 24.18 18.53 6.88
CA SER A 431 25.57 19.02 6.92
C SER A 431 26.00 19.61 5.59
N LEU A 432 25.62 18.98 4.48
CA LEU A 432 25.88 19.52 3.14
C LEU A 432 25.20 20.88 2.95
N VAL A 433 23.91 21.00 3.30
CA VAL A 433 23.17 22.27 3.23
C VAL A 433 23.85 23.34 4.09
N LEU A 434 24.24 23.00 5.33
CA LEU A 434 24.93 23.90 6.25
C LEU A 434 26.27 24.40 5.70
N ILE A 435 27.06 23.52 5.08
CA ILE A 435 28.34 23.88 4.44
C ILE A 435 28.10 24.81 3.25
N ILE A 436 27.13 24.49 2.38
CA ILE A 436 26.77 25.33 1.24
C ILE A 436 26.31 26.71 1.70
N SER A 437 25.43 26.78 2.71
CA SER A 437 24.98 28.03 3.32
C SER A 437 26.18 28.83 3.84
N LEU A 438 27.11 28.19 4.57
CA LEU A 438 28.29 28.87 5.09
C LEU A 438 29.20 29.42 3.98
N ILE A 439 29.41 28.67 2.90
CA ILE A 439 30.18 29.13 1.74
C ILE A 439 29.53 30.37 1.13
N ILE A 440 28.22 30.32 0.86
CA ILE A 440 27.47 31.44 0.28
C ILE A 440 27.56 32.68 1.18
N SER A 441 27.30 32.52 2.48
CA SER A 441 27.29 33.62 3.44
C SER A 441 28.67 34.24 3.68
N SER A 442 29.74 33.45 3.63
CA SER A 442 31.09 33.91 3.92
C SER A 442 31.83 34.46 2.70
N TYR A 443 31.43 34.06 1.48
CA TYR A 443 32.13 34.40 0.23
C TYR A 443 32.29 35.92 0.03
N SER A 444 31.21 36.69 0.21
CA SER A 444 31.23 38.14 -0.02
C SER A 444 32.20 38.88 0.93
N ILE A 445 32.29 38.44 2.18
CA ILE A 445 33.09 39.10 3.22
C ILE A 445 34.55 38.65 3.17
N LEU A 446 34.80 37.35 2.98
CA LEU A 446 36.16 36.82 2.90
C LEU A 446 36.87 37.23 1.59
N LYS A 447 36.14 37.65 0.55
CA LYS A 447 36.76 38.18 -0.67
C LYS A 447 37.39 39.56 -0.46
N LYS A 448 36.79 40.41 0.38
CA LYS A 448 37.22 41.80 0.65
C LYS A 448 38.61 41.86 1.29
N ASN A 449 39.29 43.00 1.08
CA ASN A 449 40.56 43.30 1.75
C ASN A 449 40.33 43.84 3.18
N PRO A 450 41.32 43.74 4.09
CA PRO A 450 41.18 44.24 5.47
C PRO A 450 40.80 45.72 5.51
N LYS A 451 41.38 46.53 4.62
CA LYS A 451 41.08 47.96 4.48
C LYS A 451 39.62 48.20 4.12
N GLU A 452 39.07 47.44 3.17
CA GLU A 452 37.66 47.55 2.76
C GLU A 452 36.72 47.18 3.90
N LEU A 453 37.03 46.12 4.66
CA LEU A 453 36.22 45.68 5.80
C LEU A 453 36.23 46.66 6.99
N LEU A 454 37.27 47.50 7.11
CA LEU A 454 37.40 48.52 8.16
C LEU A 454 36.76 49.86 7.79
N ILE A 455 36.74 50.21 6.50
CA ILE A 455 36.24 51.49 5.97
C ILE A 455 34.75 51.41 5.60
N ASP A 456 34.20 50.21 5.39
CA ASP A 456 32.76 49.96 5.17
C ASP A 456 31.94 50.49 6.37
N ASN A 457 31.55 51.76 6.33
CA ASN A 457 30.72 52.44 7.32
C ASN A 457 29.24 52.53 6.91
N ASP A 458 28.88 51.94 5.77
CA ASP A 458 27.49 51.78 5.36
C ASP A 458 26.87 50.51 5.97
#